data_AF-A0A2G5CX06-F1
#
_entry.id   AF-A0A2G5CX06-F1
#
_cell.length_a   1.000
_cell.length_b   1.000
_cell.length_c   1.000
_cell.angle_alpha   90.00
_cell.angle_beta   90.00
_cell.angle_gamma   90.00
#
_symmetry.space_group_name_H-M   'P 1'
#
loop_
_entity.id
_entity.type
_entity.pdbx_description
1 polymer ?
#
loop_
_entity_poly.entity_id
_entity_poly.type
_entity_poly.pdbx_seq_one_letter_code
_entity_poly.pdbx_strand_id
1 'polypeptide(L)'
;MAATDAGVDWSKMLPSDLWYFKKLDVAADRIRFRAVSKAWRSLLPYYQPPWLMLAESHSQHQLILTNPLIPPPPRGFVTVGEQYIYQFHLPQSGHQARCVGSTGNWLILIDLEKMFRLLNPFSGVQIDLPSQSTFQYGLLEGENDVDDIPPEDHRDCLVHKVILSPSLSGNGNGRDCIAMAIHHYLLSIC
;
A
#
# COMPACT_ATOMS: atom_id res chain seq x y z
N MET A 1 -28.66 43.49 32.70
CA MET A 1 -27.49 42.67 33.05
C MET A 1 -27.40 41.57 32.00
N ALA A 2 -26.62 41.80 30.94
CA ALA A 2 -26.53 40.87 29.82
C ALA A 2 -25.55 39.75 30.18
N ALA A 3 -26.03 38.51 30.21
CA ALA A 3 -25.19 37.33 30.31
C ALA A 3 -24.41 37.20 29.00
N THR A 4 -23.09 37.38 29.05
CA THR A 4 -22.21 37.04 27.94
C THR A 4 -22.18 35.52 27.82
N ASP A 5 -22.70 35.00 26.71
CA ASP A 5 -22.54 33.60 26.30
C ASP A 5 -21.05 33.34 26.08
N ALA A 6 -20.39 32.82 27.12
CA ALA A 6 -19.00 32.41 27.05
C ALA A 6 -18.95 31.14 26.19
N GLY A 7 -18.85 31.34 24.87
CA GLY A 7 -18.74 30.27 23.91
C GLY A 7 -17.69 29.25 24.36
N VAL A 8 -18.06 27.97 24.29
CA VAL A 8 -17.19 26.87 24.72
C VAL A 8 -15.87 26.95 23.99
N ASP A 9 -14.78 27.09 24.74
CA ASP A 9 -13.43 27.12 24.21
C ASP A 9 -12.96 25.70 23.90
N TRP A 10 -13.29 25.25 22.68
CA TRP A 10 -12.92 23.95 22.14
C TRP A 10 -11.40 23.72 22.02
N SER A 11 -10.56 24.73 22.25
CA SER A 11 -9.10 24.56 22.29
C SER A 11 -8.59 23.91 23.58
N LYS A 12 -9.41 23.87 24.63
CA LYS A 12 -9.08 23.32 25.96
C LYS A 12 -9.56 21.88 26.18
N MET A 13 -10.03 21.18 25.15
CA MET A 13 -10.44 19.78 25.26
C MET A 13 -9.29 18.92 25.79
N LEU A 14 -9.59 18.12 26.82
CA LEU A 14 -8.62 17.22 27.43
C LEU A 14 -8.52 15.90 26.66
N PRO A 15 -7.37 15.22 26.68
CA PRO A 15 -7.22 13.91 26.06
C PRO A 15 -8.22 12.84 26.55
N SER A 16 -8.74 13.01 27.77
CA SER A 16 -9.78 12.15 28.36
C SER A 16 -11.14 12.25 27.66
N ASP A 17 -11.44 13.40 27.04
CA ASP A 17 -12.72 13.64 26.35
C ASP A 17 -12.71 13.07 24.91
N LEU A 18 -11.56 12.55 24.48
CA LEU A 18 -11.33 12.09 23.10
C LEU A 18 -11.82 10.67 22.80
N TRP A 19 -12.55 10.02 23.70
CA TRP A 19 -13.01 8.64 23.46
C TRP A 19 -13.89 8.52 22.21
N TYR A 20 -14.62 9.59 21.85
CA TYR A 20 -15.34 9.68 20.58
C TYR A 20 -14.39 9.66 19.37
N PHE A 21 -13.21 10.26 19.46
CA PHE A 21 -12.26 10.32 18.35
C PHE A 21 -11.45 9.05 18.17
N LYS A 22 -11.42 8.15 19.16
CA LYS A 22 -10.96 6.77 18.95
C LYS A 22 -11.81 6.02 17.92
N LYS A 23 -13.03 6.50 17.61
CA LYS A 23 -13.89 5.99 16.52
C LYS A 23 -13.61 6.62 15.15
N LEU A 24 -12.68 7.57 15.04
CA LEU A 24 -12.20 8.03 13.73
C LEU A 24 -11.37 6.90 13.12
N ASP A 25 -12.02 5.91 12.54
CA ASP A 25 -11.35 4.73 11.98
C ASP A 25 -10.75 5.03 10.60
N VAL A 26 -11.22 6.11 9.96
CA VAL A 26 -10.78 6.56 8.64
C VAL A 26 -9.60 7.52 8.79
N ALA A 27 -8.46 7.18 8.17
CA ALA A 27 -7.27 8.02 8.15
C ALA A 27 -7.55 9.47 7.68
N ALA A 28 -8.45 9.63 6.70
CA ALA A 28 -8.88 10.93 6.21
C ALA A 28 -9.56 11.80 7.28
N ASP A 29 -10.32 11.21 8.21
CA ASP A 29 -10.99 11.96 9.27
C ASP A 29 -9.99 12.42 10.33
N ARG A 30 -8.98 11.60 10.62
CA ARG A 30 -7.87 11.98 11.49
C ARG A 30 -7.06 13.12 10.89
N ILE A 31 -6.80 13.09 9.58
CA ILE A 31 -6.11 14.18 8.87
C ILE A 31 -6.92 15.48 8.95
N ARG A 32 -8.23 15.42 8.63
CA ARG A 32 -9.14 16.57 8.72
C ARG A 32 -9.21 17.14 10.14
N PHE A 33 -9.30 16.27 11.15
CA PHE A 33 -9.30 16.68 12.56
C PHE A 33 -8.02 17.43 12.95
N ARG A 34 -6.86 16.92 12.54
CA ARG A 34 -5.55 17.54 12.80
C ARG A 34 -5.32 18.84 12.02
N ALA A 35 -6.16 19.15 11.03
CA ALA A 35 -6.09 20.39 10.25
C ALA A 35 -6.81 21.57 10.92
N VAL A 36 -7.67 21.33 11.91
CA VAL A 36 -8.48 22.38 12.58
C VAL A 36 -7.60 23.40 13.31
N SER A 37 -6.68 22.94 14.16
CA SER A 37 -5.77 23.83 14.92
C SER A 37 -4.55 23.08 15.45
N LYS A 38 -3.55 23.81 15.98
CA LYS A 38 -2.36 23.23 16.62
C LYS A 38 -2.72 22.37 17.84
N ALA A 39 -3.68 22.81 18.66
CA ALA A 39 -4.15 22.07 19.83
C ALA A 39 -4.79 20.74 19.41
N TRP A 40 -5.64 20.76 18.38
CA TRP A 40 -6.32 19.56 17.87
C TRP A 40 -5.34 18.59 17.21
N ARG A 41 -4.31 19.12 16.54
CA ARG A 41 -3.23 18.33 15.96
C ARG A 41 -2.43 17.53 17.00
N SER A 42 -2.26 18.06 18.22
CA SER A 42 -1.54 17.40 19.32
C SER A 42 -2.36 16.33 20.04
N LEU A 43 -3.69 16.30 19.87
CA LEU A 43 -4.58 15.36 20.56
C LEU A 43 -4.60 13.97 19.91
N LEU A 44 -4.20 13.85 18.65
CA LEU A 44 -4.10 12.57 17.94
C LEU A 44 -2.63 12.23 17.65
N PRO A 45 -2.24 10.94 17.76
CA PRO A 45 -0.91 10.50 17.34
C PRO A 45 -0.66 10.85 15.87
N TYR A 46 0.59 11.15 15.54
CA TYR A 46 0.99 11.45 14.17
C TYR A 46 0.78 10.21 13.31
N TYR A 47 -0.28 10.23 12.49
CA TYR A 47 -0.42 9.30 11.39
C TYR A 47 0.32 9.87 10.19
N GLN A 48 1.31 9.13 9.69
CA GLN A 48 1.86 9.38 8.36
C GLN A 48 0.73 9.18 7.35
N PRO A 49 0.43 10.18 6.49
CA PRO A 49 -0.51 9.97 5.40
C PRO A 49 -0.01 8.83 4.51
N PRO A 50 -0.90 8.09 3.84
CA PRO A 50 -0.50 7.05 2.92
C PRO A 50 0.34 7.67 1.79
N TRP A 51 1.46 7.03 1.49
CA TRP A 51 2.29 7.39 0.35
C TRP A 51 1.69 6.79 -0.91
N LEU A 52 1.44 7.63 -1.91
CA LEU A 52 0.99 7.22 -3.23
C LEU A 52 2.21 7.11 -4.14
N MET A 53 2.50 5.91 -4.61
CA MET A 53 3.50 5.70 -5.65
C MET A 53 2.94 6.15 -7.00
N LEU A 54 3.74 6.91 -7.74
CA LEU A 54 3.40 7.37 -9.09
C LEU A 54 3.68 6.26 -10.11
N ALA A 55 2.82 6.18 -11.13
CA ALA A 55 2.99 5.24 -12.24
C ALA A 55 4.29 5.54 -13.02
N GLU A 56 4.90 4.50 -13.56
CA GLU A 56 5.97 4.65 -14.55
C GLU A 56 5.38 5.15 -15.86
N SER A 57 6.13 5.98 -16.57
CA SER A 57 5.75 6.31 -17.95
C SER A 57 6.02 5.12 -18.88
N HIS A 58 5.20 4.94 -19.90
CA HIS A 58 5.40 3.89 -20.91
C HIS A 58 6.81 3.92 -21.52
N SER A 59 7.38 5.11 -21.73
CA SER A 59 8.72 5.28 -22.27
C SER A 59 9.81 4.75 -21.33
N GLN A 60 9.66 4.96 -20.03
CA GLN A 60 10.57 4.42 -19.03
C GLN A 60 10.47 2.90 -18.96
N HIS A 61 9.25 2.35 -19.01
CA HIS A 61 9.04 0.91 -19.00
C HIS A 61 9.70 0.23 -20.21
N GLN A 62 9.54 0.78 -21.42
CA GLN A 62 10.18 0.24 -22.61
C GLN A 62 11.72 0.32 -22.57
N LEU A 63 12.29 1.39 -22.00
CA LEU A 63 13.75 1.50 -21.84
C LEU A 63 14.31 0.43 -20.91
N ILE A 64 13.60 0.11 -19.82
CA ILE A 64 14.00 -0.94 -18.87
C ILE A 64 13.98 -2.31 -19.54
N LEU A 65 12.96 -2.59 -20.37
CA LEU A 65 12.84 -3.86 -21.09
C LEU A 65 13.88 -4.01 -22.20
N THR A 66 14.19 -2.94 -22.92
CA THR A 66 15.10 -2.97 -24.08
C THR A 66 16.58 -2.84 -23.71
N ASN A 67 16.89 -2.30 -22.53
CA ASN A 67 18.28 -2.08 -22.12
C ASN A 67 18.49 -2.39 -20.62
N PRO A 68 18.61 -3.68 -20.24
CA PRO A 68 18.74 -4.11 -18.85
C PRO A 68 20.06 -3.69 -18.18
N LEU A 69 21.02 -3.17 -18.95
CA LEU A 69 22.29 -2.64 -18.43
C LEU A 69 22.15 -1.23 -17.87
N ILE A 70 21.06 -0.52 -18.21
CA ILE A 70 20.79 0.82 -17.68
C ILE A 70 20.03 0.67 -16.34
N PRO A 71 20.50 1.28 -15.25
CA PRO A 71 19.79 1.25 -13.99
C PRO A 71 18.43 1.94 -14.15
N PRO A 72 17.34 1.36 -13.61
CA PRO A 72 16.02 1.93 -13.75
C PRO A 72 15.93 3.28 -13.03
N PRO A 73 15.11 4.21 -13.56
CA PRO A 73 14.93 5.52 -12.94
C PRO A 73 14.25 5.40 -11.58
N PRO A 74 14.45 6.35 -10.65
CA PRO A 74 13.78 6.34 -9.37
C PRO A 74 12.26 6.48 -9.52
N ARG A 75 11.51 5.85 -8.61
CA ARG A 75 10.05 5.97 -8.52
C ARG A 75 9.66 7.21 -7.73
N GLY A 76 8.65 7.92 -8.22
CA GLY A 76 8.06 9.06 -7.54
C GLY A 76 7.03 8.61 -6.51
N PHE A 77 7.02 9.28 -5.35
CA PHE A 77 6.00 9.11 -4.32
C PHE A 77 5.49 10.47 -3.87
N VAL A 78 4.19 10.56 -3.61
CA VAL A 78 3.55 11.76 -3.08
C VAL A 78 2.76 11.41 -1.82
N THR A 79 2.68 12.36 -0.89
CA THR A 79 1.89 12.22 0.33
C THR A 79 0.79 13.26 0.35
N VAL A 80 -0.35 12.92 0.95
CA VAL A 80 -1.51 13.81 0.99
C VAL A 80 -1.18 15.06 1.79
N GLY A 81 -1.31 16.23 1.16
CA GLY A 81 -1.08 17.53 1.78
C GLY A 81 0.31 18.13 1.52
N GLU A 82 1.18 17.42 0.81
CA GLU A 82 2.47 17.95 0.34
C GLU A 82 2.44 18.18 -1.17
N GLN A 83 3.21 19.18 -1.63
CA GLN A 83 3.33 19.54 -3.05
C GLN A 83 4.65 19.04 -3.67
N TYR A 84 5.39 18.20 -2.95
CA TYR A 84 6.69 17.67 -3.38
C TYR A 84 6.56 16.20 -3.78
N ILE A 85 7.30 15.84 -4.83
CA ILE A 85 7.47 14.44 -5.27
C ILE A 85 8.78 13.92 -4.69
N TYR A 86 8.71 12.87 -3.90
CA TYR A 86 9.87 12.17 -3.37
C TYR A 86 10.31 11.09 -4.33
N GLN A 87 11.62 11.01 -4.61
CA GLN A 87 12.17 10.03 -5.54
C GLN A 87 12.97 8.98 -4.78
N PHE A 88 12.59 7.70 -4.92
CA PHE A 88 13.29 6.56 -4.31
C PHE A 88 13.74 5.58 -5.39
N HIS A 89 14.98 5.10 -5.29
CA HIS A 89 15.45 3.99 -6.12
C HIS A 89 14.82 2.71 -5.59
N LEU A 90 14.02 2.05 -6.40
CA LEU A 90 13.51 0.73 -6.06
C LEU A 90 14.51 -0.34 -6.50
N PRO A 91 14.48 -1.52 -5.86
CA PRO A 91 15.17 -2.69 -6.39
C PRO A 91 14.66 -3.01 -7.80
N GLN A 92 15.48 -3.70 -8.62
CA GLN A 92 15.10 -4.10 -9.98
C GLN A 92 13.76 -4.85 -10.03
N SER A 93 13.46 -5.65 -9.00
CA SER A 93 12.18 -6.35 -8.87
C SER A 93 10.97 -5.41 -8.86
N GLY A 94 11.09 -4.16 -8.45
CA GLY A 94 9.98 -3.19 -8.43
C GLY A 94 9.69 -2.49 -9.76
N HIS A 95 10.53 -2.68 -10.78
CA HIS A 95 10.43 -1.99 -12.06
C HIS A 95 9.75 -2.82 -13.17
N GLN A 96 9.77 -4.14 -13.04
CA GLN A 96 9.07 -5.06 -13.95
C GLN A 96 7.91 -5.79 -13.24
N ALA A 97 7.70 -5.50 -11.96
CA ALA A 97 6.59 -6.03 -11.19
C ALA A 97 5.41 -5.06 -11.14
N ARG A 98 4.21 -5.63 -11.13
CA ARG A 98 3.03 -4.90 -10.69
C ARG A 98 3.17 -4.61 -9.21
N CYS A 99 3.00 -3.34 -8.86
CA CYS A 99 3.04 -2.86 -7.49
C CYS A 99 1.62 -2.65 -6.97
N VAL A 100 1.25 -3.38 -5.91
CA VAL A 100 -0.02 -3.22 -5.22
C VAL A 100 0.23 -2.61 -3.85
N GLY A 101 -0.50 -1.56 -3.51
CA GLY A 101 -0.41 -0.93 -2.18
C GLY A 101 -0.89 -1.90 -1.09
N SER A 102 -0.12 -2.02 -0.01
CA SER A 102 -0.46 -2.83 1.17
C SER A 102 -0.66 -1.97 2.42
N THR A 103 -1.03 -2.60 3.54
CA THR A 103 -1.20 -1.91 4.81
C THR A 103 0.14 -1.36 5.30
N GLY A 104 0.15 -0.08 5.68
CA GLY A 104 1.37 0.62 6.13
C GLY A 104 2.17 1.19 4.96
N ASN A 105 3.50 1.17 5.09
CA ASN A 105 4.45 1.69 4.09
C ASN A 105 5.04 0.57 3.21
N TRP A 106 4.29 -0.53 3.02
CA TRP A 106 4.74 -1.69 2.25
C TRP A 106 4.01 -1.79 0.91
N LEU A 107 4.75 -2.20 -0.11
CA LEU A 107 4.28 -2.52 -1.44
C LEU A 107 4.35 -4.03 -1.63
N ILE A 108 3.45 -4.55 -2.44
CA ILE A 108 3.52 -5.93 -2.91
C ILE A 108 3.89 -5.91 -4.38
N LEU A 109 4.97 -6.61 -4.67
CA LEU A 109 5.49 -6.83 -6.00
C LEU A 109 4.97 -8.17 -6.49
N ILE A 110 4.39 -8.16 -7.68
CA ILE A 110 4.01 -9.34 -8.44
C ILE A 110 4.86 -9.31 -9.69
N ASP A 111 5.82 -10.21 -9.84
CA ASP A 111 6.62 -10.29 -11.06
C ASP A 111 5.91 -11.11 -12.16
N LEU A 112 6.55 -11.17 -13.34
CA LEU A 112 6.04 -11.94 -14.48
C LEU A 112 6.05 -13.46 -14.23
N GLU A 113 6.89 -13.92 -13.30
CA GLU A 113 6.96 -15.33 -12.87
C GLU A 113 5.90 -15.66 -11.80
N LYS A 114 4.97 -14.72 -11.52
CA LYS A 114 3.90 -14.88 -10.52
C LYS A 114 4.44 -15.06 -9.08
N MET A 115 5.66 -14.59 -8.82
CA MET A 115 6.23 -14.56 -7.49
C MET A 115 5.82 -13.27 -6.77
N PHE A 116 5.44 -13.43 -5.51
CA PHE A 116 5.01 -12.34 -4.65
C PHE A 116 6.14 -11.92 -3.71
N ARG A 117 6.38 -10.63 -3.59
CA ARG A 117 7.33 -10.08 -2.60
C ARG A 117 6.75 -8.86 -1.93
N LEU A 118 7.02 -8.72 -0.64
CA LEU A 118 6.83 -7.47 0.07
C LEU A 118 8.06 -6.60 -0.12
N LEU A 119 7.86 -5.34 -0.44
CA LEU A 119 8.90 -4.32 -0.54
C LEU A 119 8.56 -3.15 0.37
N ASN A 120 9.52 -2.75 1.20
CA ASN A 120 9.49 -1.43 1.82
C ASN A 120 10.30 -0.47 0.93
N PRO A 121 9.68 0.50 0.25
CA PRO A 121 10.36 1.37 -0.70
C PRO A 121 11.36 2.34 -0.05
N PHE A 122 11.28 2.55 1.26
CA PHE A 122 12.15 3.48 2.01
C PHE A 122 13.39 2.80 2.56
N SER A 123 13.26 1.55 3.01
CA SER A 123 14.38 0.77 3.56
C SER A 123 14.99 -0.20 2.55
N GLY A 124 14.31 -0.46 1.43
CA GLY A 124 14.72 -1.45 0.42
C GLY A 124 14.55 -2.91 0.88
N VAL A 125 14.05 -3.15 2.10
CA VAL A 125 13.83 -4.49 2.63
C VAL A 125 12.81 -5.22 1.77
N GLN A 126 13.19 -6.44 1.36
CA GLN A 126 12.33 -7.36 0.63
C GLN A 126 12.06 -8.62 1.46
N ILE A 127 10.83 -9.11 1.40
CA ILE A 127 10.41 -10.35 2.04
C ILE A 127 9.64 -11.17 1.00
N ASP A 128 10.12 -12.38 0.71
CA ASP A 128 9.43 -13.28 -0.20
C ASP A 128 8.14 -13.77 0.43
N LEU A 129 7.05 -13.71 -0.34
CA LEU A 129 5.76 -14.27 0.03
C LEU A 129 5.58 -15.62 -0.67
N PRO A 130 4.70 -16.49 -0.15
CA PRO A 130 4.30 -17.70 -0.87
C PRO A 130 3.89 -17.36 -2.31
N SER A 131 4.41 -18.11 -3.27
CA SER A 131 4.12 -17.93 -4.70
C SER A 131 2.65 -18.14 -5.01
N GLN A 132 2.20 -17.67 -6.18
CA GLN A 132 0.82 -17.88 -6.60
C GLN A 132 0.40 -19.35 -6.68
N SER A 133 1.34 -20.26 -6.96
CA SER A 133 1.08 -21.70 -6.95
C SER A 133 0.59 -22.25 -5.59
N THR A 134 0.74 -21.49 -4.50
CA THR A 134 0.19 -21.86 -3.19
C THR A 134 -1.31 -21.56 -3.04
N PHE A 135 -1.91 -20.80 -3.97
CA PHE A 135 -3.35 -20.57 -3.97
C PHE A 135 -4.07 -21.79 -4.57
N GLN A 136 -5.12 -22.26 -3.88
CA GLN A 136 -5.91 -23.43 -4.30
C GLN A 136 -6.58 -23.23 -5.67
N TYR A 137 -6.76 -21.99 -6.10
CA TYR A 137 -7.37 -21.61 -7.38
C TYR A 137 -6.38 -20.74 -8.17
N GLY A 138 -5.35 -21.37 -8.74
CA GLY A 138 -4.53 -20.76 -9.78
C GLY A 138 -5.35 -20.58 -11.07
N LEU A 139 -4.83 -19.81 -12.03
CA LEU A 139 -5.28 -19.99 -13.41
C LEU A 139 -5.07 -21.46 -13.73
N LEU A 140 -6.15 -22.21 -13.97
CA LEU A 140 -6.02 -23.46 -14.67
C LEU A 140 -5.40 -23.06 -16.01
N GLU A 141 -4.17 -23.48 -16.25
CA GLU A 141 -3.62 -23.56 -17.60
C GLU A 141 -4.56 -24.52 -18.33
N GLY A 142 -5.64 -23.99 -18.89
CA GLY A 142 -6.55 -24.77 -19.69
C GLY A 142 -5.72 -25.36 -20.83
N GLU A 143 -5.79 -26.68 -21.01
CA GLU A 143 -5.14 -27.43 -22.10
C GLU A 143 -5.60 -27.02 -23.51
N ASN A 144 -6.23 -25.85 -23.67
CA ASN A 144 -6.74 -25.34 -24.94
C ASN A 144 -6.17 -23.94 -25.18
N ASP A 145 -5.10 -23.86 -25.98
CA ASP A 145 -4.70 -22.71 -26.82
C ASP A 145 -4.85 -21.30 -26.20
N VAL A 146 -4.14 -21.00 -25.10
CA VAL A 146 -3.99 -19.62 -24.56
C VAL A 146 -2.55 -19.11 -24.68
N ASP A 147 -1.90 -19.36 -25.83
CA ASP A 147 -0.57 -18.81 -26.14
C ASP A 147 -0.62 -17.30 -26.51
N ASP A 148 -1.80 -16.68 -26.59
CA ASP A 148 -1.97 -15.30 -27.06
C ASP A 148 -2.15 -14.24 -25.95
N ILE A 149 -2.17 -14.62 -24.66
CA ILE A 149 -2.30 -13.62 -23.58
C ILE A 149 -0.90 -13.21 -23.08
N PRO A 150 -0.55 -11.90 -23.14
CA PRO A 150 0.71 -11.42 -22.61
C PRO A 150 0.90 -11.79 -21.12
N PRO A 151 2.13 -12.12 -20.68
CA PRO A 151 2.41 -12.45 -19.27
C PRO A 151 2.05 -11.30 -18.30
N GLU A 152 2.02 -10.06 -18.79
CA GLU A 152 1.56 -8.89 -18.05
C GLU A 152 0.07 -8.95 -17.68
N ASP A 153 -0.78 -9.45 -18.58
CA ASP A 153 -2.22 -9.57 -18.35
C ASP A 153 -2.54 -10.68 -17.35
N HIS A 154 -1.77 -11.78 -17.38
CA HIS A 154 -1.83 -12.84 -16.38
C HIS A 154 -1.48 -12.35 -14.97
N ARG A 155 -0.44 -11.51 -14.84
CA ARG A 155 -0.03 -10.88 -13.57
C ARG A 155 -1.11 -9.94 -13.03
N ASP A 156 -1.83 -9.25 -13.90
CA ASP A 156 -2.73 -8.16 -13.52
C ASP A 156 -4.15 -8.63 -13.12
N CYS A 157 -4.57 -9.80 -13.59
CA CYS A 157 -5.93 -10.30 -13.36
C CYS A 157 -6.17 -11.01 -12.01
N LEU A 158 -5.12 -11.54 -11.38
CA LEU A 158 -5.32 -12.55 -10.31
C LEU A 158 -5.41 -11.96 -8.91
N VAL A 159 -4.46 -11.11 -8.51
CA VAL A 159 -4.44 -10.54 -7.15
C VAL A 159 -4.94 -9.11 -7.19
N HIS A 160 -6.07 -8.87 -6.50
CA HIS A 160 -6.66 -7.53 -6.45
C HIS A 160 -6.14 -6.73 -5.27
N LYS A 161 -6.02 -7.37 -4.11
CA LYS A 161 -5.63 -6.72 -2.86
C LYS A 161 -4.90 -7.71 -1.98
N VAL A 162 -3.95 -7.21 -1.21
CA VAL A 162 -3.33 -8.02 -0.15
C VAL A 162 -3.32 -7.19 1.12
N ILE A 163 -3.57 -7.85 2.24
CA ILE A 163 -3.68 -7.25 3.55
C ILE A 163 -2.62 -7.88 4.44
N LEU A 164 -1.85 -7.03 5.12
CA LEU A 164 -0.90 -7.46 6.14
C LEU A 164 -1.51 -7.21 7.51
N SER A 165 -1.48 -8.24 8.35
CA SER A 165 -1.79 -8.13 9.77
C SER A 165 -0.58 -8.57 10.58
N PRO A 166 -0.24 -7.87 11.68
CA PRO A 166 0.65 -8.45 12.68
C PRO A 166 0.02 -9.74 13.23
N SER A 167 0.84 -10.78 13.40
CA SER A 167 0.46 -11.99 14.11
C SER A 167 0.38 -11.68 15.59
N LEU A 168 -0.74 -12.05 16.23
CA LEU A 168 -0.91 -11.93 17.67
C LEU A 168 -0.30 -13.12 18.44
N SER A 169 0.61 -13.89 17.82
CA SER A 169 1.29 -15.02 18.46
C SER A 169 1.91 -14.56 19.79
N GLY A 170 1.33 -15.02 20.90
CA GLY A 170 1.61 -14.58 22.27
C GLY A 170 3.00 -14.95 22.81
N ASN A 171 3.92 -15.38 21.94
CA ASN A 171 5.24 -15.83 22.32
C ASN A 171 6.29 -14.76 21.99
N GLY A 172 6.20 -13.61 22.67
CA GLY A 172 7.29 -12.65 22.98
C GLY A 172 8.22 -12.09 21.87
N ASN A 173 8.20 -12.60 20.65
CA ASN A 173 9.19 -12.32 19.61
C ASN A 173 8.58 -11.66 18.36
N GLY A 174 7.38 -11.09 18.49
CA GLY A 174 6.86 -9.87 17.85
C GLY A 174 7.15 -9.56 16.37
N ARG A 175 7.48 -10.53 15.50
CA ARG A 175 7.89 -10.27 14.11
C ARG A 175 7.12 -11.07 13.06
N ASP A 176 6.19 -11.90 13.48
CA ASP A 176 5.40 -12.68 12.54
C ASP A 176 4.30 -11.79 11.95
N CYS A 177 4.16 -11.81 10.63
CA CYS A 177 3.06 -11.15 9.93
C CYS A 177 2.26 -12.19 9.15
N ILE A 178 0.94 -11.98 9.10
CA ILE A 178 0.03 -12.76 8.28
C ILE A 178 -0.27 -11.91 7.05
N ALA A 179 0.08 -12.43 5.88
CA ALA A 179 -0.32 -11.87 4.60
C ALA A 179 -1.56 -12.61 4.08
N MET A 180 -2.62 -11.85 3.79
CA MET A 180 -3.86 -12.35 3.20
C MET A 180 -4.02 -11.74 1.81
N ALA A 181 -4.00 -12.56 0.77
CA ALA A 181 -4.28 -12.12 -0.60
C ALA A 181 -5.76 -12.35 -0.95
N ILE A 182 -6.41 -11.30 -1.45
CA ILE A 182 -7.70 -11.35 -2.09
C ILE A 182 -7.44 -11.49 -3.59
N HIS A 183 -7.78 -12.65 -4.11
CA HIS A 183 -7.60 -12.99 -5.51
C HIS A 183 -8.95 -13.26 -6.18
N HIS A 184 -9.04 -12.95 -7.48
CA HIS A 184 -10.18 -13.34 -8.29
C HIS A 184 -10.03 -14.79 -8.74
N TYR A 185 -11.18 -15.44 -8.90
CA TYR A 185 -11.30 -16.67 -9.66
C TYR A 185 -11.87 -16.29 -11.03
N LEU A 186 -11.08 -16.45 -12.08
CA LEU A 186 -11.58 -16.42 -13.45
C LEU A 186 -11.98 -17.86 -13.81
N LEU A 187 -13.27 -18.18 -13.66
CA LEU A 187 -13.89 -19.22 -14.47
C LEU A 187 -13.87 -18.68 -15.89
N SER A 188 -13.18 -19.35 -16.81
CA SER A 188 -13.36 -19.12 -18.24
C SER A 188 -14.86 -19.13 -18.53
N ILE A 189 -15.44 -18.00 -18.89
CA ILE A 189 -16.71 -18.00 -19.61
C ILE A 189 -16.32 -18.35 -21.05
N CYS A 190 -16.93 -19.44 -21.52
CA CYS A 190 -16.76 -20.09 -22.81
C CYS A 190 -16.69 -19.14 -24.01
#